data_AF-A0A950GNB6-F1
#
_entry.id   AF-A0A950GNB6-F1
#
_cell.length_a   1.000
_cell.length_b   1.000
_cell.length_c   1.000
_cell.angle_alpha   90.00
_cell.angle_beta   90.00
_cell.angle_gamma   90.00
#
_symmetry.space_group_name_H-M   'P 1'
#
loop_
_entity.id
_entity.type
_entity.pdbx_description
1 polymer ?
#
loop_
_entity_poly.entity_id
_entity_poly.type
_entity_poly.pdbx_seq_one_letter_code
_entity_poly.pdbx_strand_id
1 'polypeptide(L)'
;MRRSRGAAGLFGAIALFGTSAIALAQDTSAAPDKVVATVNGAPIKESDITIAEQDIGSQLQSVPETSRRDYLIRFMADLKLGAQAAEQAKLQDAPDFAQRVEYFRDKILLDDLMFKEGAKADTPEARKKLYDETVSKLPPETELHARHILVEDEATAKQVADRAKKGEDFLALSKEFSKDPGS
;
A
#
# COMPACT_ATOMS: atom_id res chain seq x y z
N MET A 1 2.48 -40.73 75.65
CA MET A 1 2.63 -42.06 75.01
C MET A 1 3.30 -41.90 73.65
N ARG A 2 4.32 -42.73 73.41
CA ARG A 2 4.98 -43.12 72.14
C ARG A 2 5.60 -42.07 71.20
N ARG A 3 6.94 -42.02 71.28
CA ARG A 3 7.89 -41.85 70.18
C ARG A 3 7.81 -43.04 69.19
N SER A 4 8.02 -42.82 67.89
CA SER A 4 8.65 -43.78 66.96
C SER A 4 9.05 -43.06 65.67
N ARG A 5 10.34 -42.85 65.40
CA ARG A 5 11.28 -43.74 64.65
C ARG A 5 11.11 -43.61 63.13
N GLY A 6 12.18 -43.16 62.47
CA GLY A 6 12.33 -43.23 61.03
C GLY A 6 12.66 -44.65 60.53
N ALA A 7 12.63 -44.81 59.21
CA ALA A 7 13.35 -45.84 58.48
C ALA A 7 13.49 -45.41 57.01
N ALA A 8 14.72 -45.53 56.51
CA ALA A 8 15.08 -45.45 55.10
C ALA A 8 14.60 -46.69 54.34
N GLY A 9 14.43 -46.56 53.02
CA GLY A 9 14.19 -47.68 52.11
C GLY A 9 14.25 -47.26 50.65
N LEU A 10 15.42 -47.46 50.03
CA LEU A 10 15.63 -47.50 48.57
C LEU A 10 14.69 -48.53 47.91
N PHE A 11 14.14 -48.21 46.74
CA PHE A 11 13.97 -49.16 45.63
C PHE A 11 13.80 -48.38 44.32
N GLY A 12 14.65 -48.68 43.33
CA GLY A 12 14.65 -48.01 42.03
C GLY A 12 13.65 -48.59 41.04
N ALA A 13 13.47 -47.87 39.92
CA ALA A 13 13.07 -48.44 38.64
C ALA A 13 13.43 -47.45 37.52
N ILE A 14 14.15 -47.97 36.52
CA ILE A 14 14.42 -47.34 35.23
C ILE A 14 13.14 -47.45 34.38
N ALA A 15 12.72 -46.35 33.74
CA ALA A 15 11.80 -46.39 32.61
C ALA A 15 12.17 -45.29 31.59
N LEU A 16 12.64 -45.73 30.42
CA LEU A 16 12.73 -44.96 29.18
C LEU A 16 11.32 -44.68 28.64
N PHE A 17 11.01 -43.43 28.28
CA PHE A 17 10.10 -42.98 27.21
C PHE A 17 10.21 -41.44 27.20
N GLY A 18 10.78 -40.79 26.19
CA GLY A 18 10.09 -40.49 24.95
C GLY A 18 9.89 -38.96 24.85
N THR A 19 10.69 -38.32 24.00
CA THR A 19 10.48 -37.02 23.32
C THR A 19 9.39 -36.08 23.86
N SER A 20 9.84 -34.93 24.36
CA SER A 20 9.23 -33.64 24.04
C SER A 20 10.34 -32.59 24.05
N ALA A 21 10.95 -32.40 22.88
CA ALA A 21 11.70 -31.19 22.61
C ALA A 21 10.69 -30.04 22.76
N ILE A 22 10.83 -29.27 23.82
CA ILE A 22 10.20 -27.96 23.92
C ILE A 22 10.84 -27.16 22.79
N ALA A 23 10.14 -27.09 21.66
CA ALA A 23 10.39 -26.12 20.63
C ALA A 23 10.14 -24.76 21.28
N LEU A 24 11.21 -24.20 21.86
CA LEU A 24 11.26 -22.80 22.23
C LEU A 24 10.86 -22.04 20.97
N ALA A 25 9.74 -21.33 21.11
CA ALA A 25 9.24 -20.40 20.14
C ALA A 25 10.42 -19.64 19.54
N GLN A 26 10.52 -19.66 18.22
CA GLN A 26 11.47 -18.82 17.52
C GLN A 26 11.18 -17.39 17.95
N ASP A 27 12.10 -16.83 18.74
CA ASP A 27 12.24 -15.39 18.92
C ASP A 27 12.27 -14.82 17.51
N THR A 28 11.15 -14.25 17.09
CA THR A 28 11.11 -13.27 16.01
C THR A 28 11.73 -12.01 16.60
N SER A 29 13.04 -12.05 16.84
CA SER A 29 13.81 -10.84 17.05
C SER A 29 13.59 -10.02 15.79
N ALA A 30 12.77 -8.98 15.87
CA ALA A 30 12.67 -7.98 14.82
C ALA A 30 14.10 -7.61 14.44
N ALA A 31 14.43 -7.73 13.15
CA ALA A 31 15.75 -7.36 12.67
C ALA A 31 16.08 -5.95 13.20
N PRO A 32 17.34 -5.70 13.63
CA PRO A 32 17.69 -4.41 14.18
C PRO A 32 17.38 -3.31 13.17
N ASP A 33 16.61 -2.31 13.59
CA ASP A 33 16.18 -1.20 12.74
C ASP A 33 17.39 -0.48 12.16
N LYS A 34 17.53 -0.58 10.82
CA LYS A 34 18.75 -0.24 10.10
C LYS A 34 18.94 1.27 10.05
N VAL A 35 20.12 1.73 10.45
CA VAL A 35 20.52 3.14 10.24
C VAL A 35 20.85 3.35 8.76
N VAL A 36 20.19 4.31 8.14
CA VAL A 36 20.35 4.66 6.72
C VAL A 36 21.16 5.94 6.50
N ALA A 37 21.18 6.84 7.48
CA ALA A 37 21.97 8.07 7.47
C ALA A 37 22.14 8.61 8.90
N THR A 38 22.97 9.64 9.07
CA THR A 38 23.15 10.34 10.35
C THR A 38 23.27 11.84 10.14
N VAL A 39 22.69 12.65 11.03
CA VAL A 39 22.77 14.12 11.02
C VAL A 39 23.26 14.60 12.38
N ASN A 40 24.45 15.19 12.43
CA ASN A 40 25.11 15.63 13.69
C ASN A 40 25.13 14.53 14.77
N GLY A 41 25.35 13.27 14.36
CA GLY A 41 25.34 12.11 15.26
C GLY A 41 23.96 11.53 15.58
N ALA A 42 22.86 12.19 15.19
CA ALA A 42 21.52 11.63 15.30
C ALA A 42 21.23 10.66 14.14
N PRO A 43 20.86 9.39 14.40
CA PRO A 43 20.56 8.43 13.35
C PRO A 43 19.22 8.73 12.65
N ILE A 44 19.18 8.47 11.35
CA ILE A 44 17.97 8.28 10.55
C ILE A 44 17.87 6.78 10.27
N LYS A 45 16.76 6.16 10.66
CA LYS A 45 16.54 4.72 10.55
C LYS A 45 15.54 4.35 9.45
N GLU A 46 15.45 3.08 9.10
CA GLU A 46 14.48 2.58 8.12
C GLU A 46 13.03 2.83 8.56
N SER A 47 12.76 2.71 9.87
CA SER A 47 11.46 3.06 10.44
C SER A 47 11.12 4.54 10.25
N ASP A 48 12.09 5.44 10.38
CA ASP A 48 11.89 6.88 10.13
C ASP A 48 11.50 7.14 8.67
N ILE A 49 12.11 6.43 7.72
CA ILE A 49 11.78 6.54 6.29
C ILE A 49 10.36 6.04 6.03
N THR A 50 9.97 4.92 6.64
CA THR A 50 8.61 4.37 6.52
C THR A 50 7.57 5.36 7.02
N ILE A 51 7.81 5.99 8.17
CA ILE A 51 6.90 6.99 8.74
C ILE A 51 6.82 8.22 7.83
N ALA A 52 7.95 8.71 7.32
CA ALA A 52 7.97 9.84 6.40
C ALA A 52 7.21 9.54 5.10
N GLU A 53 7.35 8.33 4.55
CA GLU A 53 6.60 7.92 3.37
C GLU A 53 5.08 7.92 3.61
N GLN A 54 4.64 7.50 4.80
CA GLN A 54 3.22 7.54 5.18
C GLN A 54 2.70 8.98 5.32
N ASP A 55 3.51 9.87 5.90
CA ASP A 55 3.14 11.28 6.14
C ASP A 55 3.03 12.08 4.82
N ILE A 56 4.05 11.99 3.97
CA ILE A 56 4.14 12.83 2.75
C ILE A 56 3.89 12.06 1.44
N GLY A 57 3.46 10.80 1.49
CA GLY A 57 3.35 9.93 0.31
C GLY A 57 2.52 10.50 -0.84
N SER A 58 1.45 11.24 -0.53
CA SER A 58 0.64 11.93 -1.54
C SER A 58 1.42 12.99 -2.33
N GLN A 59 2.41 13.63 -1.70
CA GLN A 59 3.28 14.63 -2.33
C GLN A 59 4.40 13.97 -3.16
N LEU A 60 4.65 12.68 -2.97
CA LEU A 60 5.69 11.92 -3.68
C LEU A 60 5.23 11.39 -5.04
N GLN A 61 3.97 11.62 -5.45
CA GLN A 61 3.43 11.13 -6.72
C GLN A 61 4.21 11.62 -7.94
N SER A 62 4.78 12.83 -7.87
CA SER A 62 5.62 13.37 -8.95
C SER A 62 7.09 12.96 -8.86
N VAL A 63 7.49 12.27 -7.77
CA VAL A 63 8.87 11.82 -7.56
C VAL A 63 9.02 10.44 -8.19
N PRO A 64 9.98 10.23 -9.12
CA PRO A 64 10.25 8.91 -9.68
C PRO A 64 10.57 7.90 -8.57
N GLU A 65 10.00 6.70 -8.66
CA GLU A 65 10.19 5.61 -7.67
C GLU A 65 11.66 5.36 -7.35
N THR A 66 12.52 5.38 -8.38
CA THR A 66 13.98 5.17 -8.24
C THR A 66 14.68 6.24 -7.41
N SER A 67 14.09 7.43 -7.29
CA SER A 67 14.64 8.57 -6.55
C SER A 67 13.91 8.84 -5.23
N ARG A 68 12.76 8.17 -5.00
CA ARG A 68 11.90 8.42 -3.84
C ARG A 68 12.62 8.17 -2.52
N ARG A 69 13.40 7.10 -2.44
CA ARG A 69 14.15 6.76 -1.24
C ARG A 69 15.16 7.84 -0.86
N ASP A 70 15.95 8.31 -1.83
CA ASP A 70 16.93 9.37 -1.61
C ASP A 70 16.25 10.69 -1.23
N TYR A 71 15.10 10.98 -1.83
CA TYR A 71 14.28 12.13 -1.46
C TYR A 71 13.84 12.06 0.02
N LEU A 72 13.31 10.91 0.46
CA LEU A 72 12.88 10.70 1.85
C LEU A 72 14.03 10.82 2.85
N ILE A 73 15.22 10.30 2.51
CA ILE A 73 16.42 10.46 3.35
C ILE A 73 16.78 11.94 3.51
N ARG A 74 16.76 12.72 2.42
CA ARG A 74 17.05 14.17 2.47
C ARG A 74 15.99 14.92 3.25
N PHE A 75 14.72 14.63 3.02
CA PHE A 75 13.60 15.19 3.77
C PHE A 75 13.77 14.95 5.29
N MET A 76 14.10 13.72 5.69
CA MET A 76 14.36 13.40 7.09
C MET A 76 15.60 14.09 7.65
N ALA A 77 16.63 14.30 6.81
CA ALA A 77 17.80 15.05 7.23
C ALA A 77 17.47 16.52 7.50
N ASP A 78 16.74 17.17 6.59
CA ASP A 78 16.29 18.55 6.75
C ASP A 78 15.39 18.72 7.97
N LEU A 79 14.46 17.78 8.18
CA LEU A 79 13.58 17.76 9.36
C LEU A 79 14.39 17.66 10.66
N LYS A 80 15.34 16.72 10.76
CA LYS A 80 16.17 16.57 11.97
C LYS A 80 17.06 17.79 12.20
N LEU A 81 17.63 18.37 11.15
CA LEU A 81 18.44 19.58 11.25
C LEU A 81 17.60 20.77 11.74
N GLY A 82 16.41 20.96 11.19
CA GLY A 82 15.46 21.98 11.62
C GLY A 82 15.00 21.79 13.07
N ALA A 83 14.71 20.55 13.48
CA ALA A 83 14.35 20.23 14.85
C ALA A 83 15.48 20.55 15.83
N GLN A 84 16.73 20.18 15.51
CA GLN A 84 17.90 20.53 16.34
C GLN A 84 18.09 22.05 16.47
N ALA A 85 17.87 22.81 15.40
CA ALA A 85 17.93 24.27 15.45
C ALA A 85 16.80 24.86 16.32
N ALA A 86 15.58 24.33 16.22
CA ALA A 86 14.44 24.74 17.05
C ALA A 86 14.68 24.43 18.55
N GLU A 87 15.30 23.28 18.85
CA GLU A 87 15.70 22.91 20.22
C GLU A 87 16.71 23.88 20.81
N GLN A 88 17.73 24.25 20.03
CA GLN A 88 18.74 25.24 20.42
C GLN A 88 18.12 26.63 20.65
N ALA A 89 17.11 26.98 19.85
CA ALA A 89 16.33 28.21 19.99
C ALA A 89 15.26 28.14 21.10
N LYS A 90 15.16 27.01 21.82
CA LYS A 90 14.20 26.78 22.91
C LYS A 90 12.74 26.95 22.52
N LEU A 91 12.39 26.67 21.26
CA LEU A 91 11.01 26.80 20.78
C LEU A 91 10.06 25.76 21.39
N GLN A 92 10.61 24.65 21.89
CA GLN A 92 9.90 23.63 22.67
C GLN A 92 9.45 24.14 24.06
N ASP A 93 10.06 25.21 24.58
CA ASP A 93 9.69 25.81 25.86
C ASP A 93 8.56 26.84 25.72
N ALA A 94 8.05 27.05 24.49
CA ALA A 94 6.95 27.98 24.25
C ALA A 94 5.68 27.55 25.01
N PRO A 95 4.89 28.50 25.56
CA PRO A 95 3.75 28.18 26.44
C PRO A 95 2.71 27.25 25.81
N ASP A 96 2.58 27.26 24.48
CA ASP A 96 1.60 26.49 23.73
C ASP A 96 2.17 25.21 23.09
N PHE A 97 3.49 24.96 23.17
CA PHE A 97 4.12 23.80 22.54
C PHE A 97 3.55 22.49 23.08
N ALA A 98 3.45 22.34 24.40
CA ALA A 98 2.90 21.14 25.04
C ALA A 98 1.45 20.87 24.61
N GLN A 99 0.63 21.92 24.49
CA GLN A 99 -0.75 21.78 24.02
C GLN A 99 -0.79 21.31 22.55
N ARG A 100 0.08 21.82 21.69
CA ARG A 100 0.17 21.34 20.30
C ARG A 100 0.63 19.89 20.23
N VAL A 101 1.59 19.49 21.06
CA VAL A 101 2.06 18.09 21.13
C VAL A 101 0.91 17.15 21.52
N GLU A 102 0.13 17.47 22.56
CA GLU A 102 -1.02 16.65 22.95
C GLU A 102 -2.10 16.60 21.85
N TYR A 103 -2.38 17.74 21.19
CA TYR A 103 -3.30 17.75 20.05
C TYR A 103 -2.84 16.81 18.91
N PHE A 104 -1.56 16.86 18.54
CA PHE A 104 -1.03 15.97 17.50
C PHE A 104 -0.98 14.52 17.94
N ARG A 105 -0.73 14.24 19.22
CA ARG A 105 -0.83 12.90 19.79
C ARG A 105 -2.25 12.34 19.63
N ASP A 106 -3.28 13.10 20.02
CA ASP A 106 -4.68 12.66 19.90
C ASP A 106 -5.07 12.43 18.44
N LYS A 107 -4.60 13.29 17.53
CA LYS A 107 -4.80 13.11 16.10
C LYS A 107 -4.17 11.81 15.59
N ILE A 108 -2.92 11.53 15.95
CA ILE A 108 -2.23 10.29 15.56
C ILE A 108 -2.97 9.05 16.09
N LEU A 109 -3.48 9.10 17.33
CA LEU A 109 -4.27 8.00 17.90
C LEU A 109 -5.56 7.74 17.13
N LEU A 110 -6.27 8.81 16.72
CA LEU A 110 -7.47 8.68 15.90
C LEU A 110 -7.14 8.12 14.51
N ASP A 111 -6.10 8.63 13.86
CA ASP A 111 -5.68 8.18 12.53
C ASP A 111 -5.28 6.70 12.54
N ASP A 112 -4.52 6.25 13.55
CA ASP A 112 -4.15 4.84 13.73
C ASP A 112 -5.37 3.94 13.99
N LEU A 113 -6.33 4.40 14.80
CA LEU A 113 -7.59 3.68 15.02
C LEU A 113 -8.37 3.52 13.71
N MET A 114 -8.56 4.60 12.96
CA MET A 114 -9.28 4.56 11.68
C MET A 114 -8.59 3.66 10.67
N PHE A 115 -7.26 3.74 10.57
CA PHE A 115 -6.49 2.85 9.70
C PHE A 115 -6.67 1.38 10.08
N LYS A 116 -6.54 1.04 11.38
CA LYS A 116 -6.70 -0.33 11.86
C LYS A 116 -8.11 -0.86 11.64
N GLU A 117 -9.14 -0.07 11.91
CA GLU A 117 -10.53 -0.48 11.67
C GLU A 117 -10.84 -0.63 10.18
N GLY A 118 -10.33 0.28 9.34
CA GLY A 118 -10.43 0.16 7.88
C GLY A 118 -9.74 -1.10 7.36
N ALA A 119 -8.52 -1.39 7.81
CA ALA A 119 -7.78 -2.59 7.43
C ALA A 119 -8.46 -3.89 7.86
N LYS A 120 -9.14 -3.91 9.03
CA LYS A 120 -9.96 -5.04 9.45
C LYS A 120 -11.19 -5.24 8.56
N ALA A 121 -11.79 -4.14 8.09
CA ALA A 121 -12.97 -4.18 7.23
C ALA A 121 -12.66 -4.57 5.77
N ASP A 122 -11.41 -4.39 5.31
CA ASP A 122 -10.96 -4.74 3.96
C ASP A 122 -10.69 -6.25 3.79
N THR A 123 -11.74 -7.06 3.86
CA THR A 123 -11.65 -8.51 3.61
C THR A 123 -11.92 -8.85 2.14
N PRO A 124 -11.39 -9.98 1.63
CA PRO A 124 -11.73 -10.46 0.28
C PRO A 124 -13.24 -10.56 0.03
N GLU A 125 -14.00 -10.98 1.03
CA GLU A 125 -15.46 -11.11 0.98
C GLU A 125 -16.13 -9.74 0.90
N ALA A 126 -15.68 -8.77 1.69
CA ALA A 126 -16.18 -7.40 1.66
C ALA A 126 -15.91 -6.73 0.29
N ARG A 127 -14.69 -6.91 -0.26
CA ARG A 127 -14.34 -6.43 -1.61
C ARG A 127 -15.20 -7.06 -2.68
N LYS A 128 -15.38 -8.39 -2.65
CA LYS A 128 -16.21 -9.10 -3.62
C LYS A 128 -17.66 -8.63 -3.55
N LYS A 129 -18.21 -8.51 -2.33
CA LYS A 129 -19.57 -8.02 -2.12
C LYS A 129 -19.76 -6.62 -2.69
N LEU A 130 -18.83 -5.70 -2.42
CA LEU A 130 -18.88 -4.34 -2.96
C LEU A 130 -18.82 -4.35 -4.50
N TYR A 131 -17.97 -5.18 -5.10
CA TYR A 131 -17.88 -5.33 -6.54
C TYR A 131 -19.22 -5.82 -7.12
N ASP A 132 -19.78 -6.91 -6.60
CA ASP A 132 -21.04 -7.50 -7.08
C ASP A 132 -22.20 -6.48 -6.96
N GLU A 133 -22.28 -5.76 -5.84
CA GLU A 133 -23.28 -4.70 -5.60
C GLU A 133 -23.10 -3.49 -6.53
N THR A 134 -21.87 -3.19 -6.94
CA THR A 134 -21.58 -2.07 -7.84
C THR A 134 -21.89 -2.47 -9.28
N VAL A 135 -21.41 -3.61 -9.73
CA VAL A 135 -21.63 -4.13 -11.10
C VAL A 135 -23.10 -4.36 -11.38
N SER A 136 -23.87 -4.88 -10.42
CA SER A 136 -25.31 -5.07 -10.59
C SER A 136 -26.11 -3.76 -10.78
N LYS A 137 -25.54 -2.62 -10.39
CA LYS A 137 -26.13 -1.28 -10.58
C LYS A 137 -25.65 -0.59 -11.84
N LEU A 138 -24.60 -1.10 -12.49
CA LEU A 138 -24.13 -0.54 -13.74
C LEU A 138 -25.07 -0.99 -14.87
N PRO A 139 -25.63 -0.06 -15.66
CA PRO A 139 -26.39 -0.45 -16.83
C PRO A 139 -25.46 -1.18 -17.81
N PRO A 140 -25.93 -2.26 -18.47
CA PRO A 140 -25.16 -2.89 -19.53
C PRO A 140 -24.92 -1.89 -20.66
N GLU A 141 -23.66 -1.73 -21.06
CA GLU A 141 -23.34 -0.91 -22.23
C GLU A 141 -23.64 -1.70 -23.50
N THR A 142 -24.25 -1.03 -24.48
CA THR A 142 -24.45 -1.63 -25.80
C THR A 142 -23.16 -1.51 -26.59
N GLU A 143 -22.46 -2.62 -26.75
CA GLU A 143 -21.29 -2.70 -27.62
C GLU A 143 -21.74 -2.92 -29.08
N LEU A 144 -21.21 -2.11 -30.00
CA LEU A 144 -21.48 -2.22 -31.43
C LEU A 144 -20.20 -2.53 -32.19
N HIS A 145 -20.19 -3.62 -32.96
CA HIS A 145 -19.10 -3.95 -33.85
C HIS A 145 -19.29 -3.24 -35.20
N ALA A 146 -18.92 -1.96 -35.27
CA ALA A 146 -19.00 -1.15 -36.49
C ALA A 146 -17.73 -1.22 -37.34
N ARG A 147 -17.89 -1.00 -38.64
CA ARG A 147 -16.80 -0.70 -39.58
C ARG A 147 -17.11 0.65 -40.22
N HIS A 148 -16.08 1.40 -40.60
CA HIS A 148 -16.25 2.68 -41.26
C HIS A 148 -15.35 2.77 -42.50
N ILE A 149 -15.69 3.68 -43.41
CA ILE A 149 -14.87 4.03 -44.58
C ILE A 149 -14.75 5.55 -44.55
N LEU A 150 -13.53 6.06 -44.41
CA LEU A 150 -13.25 7.49 -44.40
C LEU A 150 -12.97 7.96 -45.83
N VAL A 151 -13.67 8.98 -46.33
CA VAL A 151 -13.47 9.50 -47.70
C VAL A 151 -13.29 11.01 -47.67
N GLU A 152 -12.75 11.58 -48.76
CA GLU A 152 -12.39 13.00 -48.84
C GLU A 152 -13.61 13.93 -49.00
N ASP A 153 -14.70 13.45 -49.61
CA ASP A 153 -15.87 14.27 -49.94
C ASP A 153 -17.21 13.53 -49.87
N GLU A 154 -18.30 14.30 -49.81
CA GLU A 154 -19.68 13.80 -49.68
C GLU A 154 -20.17 13.02 -50.91
N ALA A 155 -19.73 13.39 -52.12
CA ALA A 155 -20.17 12.71 -53.33
C ALA A 155 -19.62 11.27 -53.35
N THR A 156 -18.35 11.12 -53.01
CA THR A 156 -17.68 9.83 -52.81
C THR A 156 -18.36 9.03 -51.68
N ALA A 157 -18.68 9.67 -50.55
CA ALA A 157 -19.37 9.01 -49.44
C ALA A 157 -20.74 8.44 -49.86
N LYS A 158 -21.54 9.22 -50.59
CA LYS A 158 -22.86 8.79 -51.11
C LYS A 158 -22.72 7.64 -52.10
N GLN A 159 -21.76 7.73 -53.03
CA GLN A 159 -21.48 6.65 -53.99
C GLN A 159 -21.12 5.34 -53.28
N VAL A 160 -20.22 5.39 -52.31
CA VAL A 160 -19.79 4.21 -51.53
C VAL A 160 -20.94 3.66 -50.69
N ALA A 161 -21.73 4.52 -50.05
CA ALA A 161 -22.91 4.12 -49.29
C ALA A 161 -23.97 3.42 -50.16
N ASP A 162 -24.20 3.91 -51.38
CA ASP A 162 -25.16 3.29 -52.30
C ASP A 162 -24.65 1.96 -52.85
N ARG A 163 -23.34 1.82 -53.11
CA ARG A 163 -22.69 0.55 -53.47
C ARG A 163 -22.80 -0.47 -52.33
N ALA A 164 -22.49 -0.06 -51.11
CA ALA A 164 -22.63 -0.91 -49.91
C ALA A 164 -24.08 -1.37 -49.68
N LYS A 165 -25.07 -0.47 -49.83
CA LYS A 165 -26.50 -0.81 -49.73
C LYS A 165 -26.97 -1.79 -50.80
N LYS A 166 -26.32 -1.81 -51.97
CA LYS A 166 -26.59 -2.77 -53.06
C LYS A 166 -25.94 -4.14 -52.81
N GLY A 167 -25.23 -4.33 -51.70
CA GLY A 167 -24.66 -5.60 -51.28
C GLY A 167 -23.22 -5.84 -51.72
N GLU A 168 -22.52 -4.81 -52.18
CA GLU A 168 -21.09 -4.91 -52.45
C GLU A 168 -20.29 -5.08 -51.14
N ASP A 169 -19.19 -5.84 -51.19
CA ASP A 169 -18.40 -6.17 -50.01
C ASP A 169 -17.78 -4.93 -49.37
N PHE A 170 -18.08 -4.72 -48.08
CA PHE A 170 -17.65 -3.53 -47.35
C PHE A 170 -16.12 -3.46 -47.20
N LEU A 171 -15.43 -4.60 -47.13
CA LEU A 171 -13.97 -4.63 -47.01
C LEU A 171 -13.31 -4.24 -48.33
N ALA A 172 -13.84 -4.69 -49.47
CA ALA A 172 -13.39 -4.27 -50.78
C ALA A 172 -13.58 -2.75 -50.98
N LEU A 173 -14.76 -2.23 -50.62
CA LEU A 173 -15.03 -0.78 -50.65
C LEU A 173 -14.10 -0.01 -49.70
N SER A 174 -13.81 -0.53 -48.51
CA SER A 174 -12.85 0.06 -47.58
C SER A 174 -11.46 0.18 -48.20
N LYS A 175 -10.95 -0.90 -48.80
CA LYS A 175 -9.63 -0.90 -49.45
C LYS A 175 -9.54 0.02 -50.67
N GLU A 176 -10.64 0.19 -51.39
CA GLU A 176 -10.70 1.04 -52.58
C GLU A 176 -10.80 2.53 -52.22
N PHE A 177 -11.62 2.88 -51.23
CA PHE A 177 -12.00 4.27 -50.96
C PHE A 177 -11.52 4.83 -49.62
N SER A 178 -11.24 3.99 -48.61
CA SER A 178 -10.93 4.48 -47.27
C SER A 178 -9.59 5.20 -47.24
N LYS A 179 -9.58 6.35 -46.56
CA LYS A 179 -8.41 7.17 -46.25
C LYS A 179 -7.97 7.01 -44.80
N ASP A 180 -8.69 6.23 -44.01
CA ASP A 180 -8.29 5.91 -42.64
C ASP A 180 -7.12 4.90 -42.67
N PRO A 181 -5.94 5.24 -42.11
CA PRO A 181 -4.79 4.35 -42.07
C PRO A 181 -5.04 3.03 -41.32
N GLY A 182 -6.10 2.96 -40.50
CA GLY A 182 -6.49 1.77 -39.73
C GLY A 182 -7.58 0.90 -40.39
N SER A 183 -8.06 1.24 -41.59
CA SER A 183 -9.21 0.61 -42.27
C SER A 183 -8.87 -0.49 -43.30
#